data_AF-A0A843BKJ3-F1
#
_entry.id   AF-A0A843BKJ3-F1
#
_cell.length_a   1.000
_cell.length_b   1.000
_cell.length_c   1.000
_cell.angle_alpha   90.00
_cell.angle_beta   90.00
_cell.angle_gamma   90.00
#
_symmetry.space_group_name_H-M   'P 1'
#
loop_
_entity.id
_entity.type
_entity.pdbx_description
1 polymer ?
#
loop_
_entity_poly.entity_id
_entity_poly.type
_entity_poly.pdbx_seq_one_letter_code
_entity_poly.pdbx_strand_id
1 'polypeptide(L)'
;MRQTAVFVAIVALSVAVLSSAPPASAETVRGTTSGGALDVVVTPGETGFGMEFVNPVTGNTQEHVDYTVAVSNGGEYTFGPIPLTHTTPGKVTIPAILGDGANQIMVSISGILFIPIDEETLTLEVVLGVQAERSVPAWVKTNAGWWAEGQIDDGTFLTGIEYLISEGIIAVEAASGGESSGSIPGWVKTTAGWWAEGLVSDEEFLNALEYLIGQGAITVAAAGPVLGGVDLSHASAPYGDDEAPITIIEFGDYQCPNCKSWFDSTRPAIQSEYIDTGMARIYFVDLAFIGPDSAGAAAASYCAEEQGMYWEYHDELYGNQGSIQSGWASDANLVQFAVGLGLDSESFGACLARDHSERISFNSLQAQNLGVDRTPSFVVVGPGGVETILGNQPYAVFEAAMQGLLG
;
A
#
# COMPACT_ATOMS: atom_id res chain seq x y z
N MET A 1 32.93 19.12 51.01
CA MET A 1 31.89 18.09 51.19
C MET A 1 31.58 17.57 49.78
N ARG A 2 32.28 16.58 49.20
CA ARG A 2 32.38 15.13 49.47
C ARG A 2 31.03 14.39 49.50
N GLN A 3 30.74 13.70 48.39
CA GLN A 3 30.16 12.35 48.18
C GLN A 3 29.68 12.33 46.71
N THR A 4 30.18 11.60 45.70
CA THR A 4 30.70 10.22 45.55
C THR A 4 29.62 9.12 45.67
N ALA A 5 29.08 8.71 44.52
CA ALA A 5 28.56 7.38 44.12
C ALA A 5 28.09 7.56 42.64
N VAL A 6 28.67 7.03 41.55
CA VAL A 6 29.20 5.71 41.17
C VAL A 6 28.14 4.60 41.16
N PHE A 7 28.06 3.88 40.02
CA PHE A 7 27.25 2.71 39.64
C PHE A 7 25.85 3.07 39.08
N VAL A 8 25.42 2.65 37.87
CA VAL A 8 25.60 1.34 37.21
C VAL A 8 25.63 1.49 35.68
N ALA A 9 26.56 0.79 35.04
CA ALA A 9 26.53 0.47 33.62
C ALA A 9 25.42 -0.56 33.33
N ILE A 10 24.58 -0.26 32.34
CA ILE A 10 23.74 -1.20 31.61
C ILE A 10 23.98 -0.78 30.14
N VAL A 11 24.91 -1.33 29.36
CA VAL A 11 25.02 -2.72 28.89
C VAL A 11 23.73 -3.51 29.08
N ALA A 12 22.75 -3.19 28.26
CA ALA A 12 21.75 -4.13 27.76
C ALA A 12 21.80 -3.97 26.23
N LEU A 13 22.67 -4.73 25.56
CA LEU A 13 22.28 -6.02 24.97
C LEU A 13 21.15 -5.85 23.93
N SER A 14 21.40 -5.08 22.86
CA SER A 14 20.81 -5.43 21.57
C SER A 14 21.56 -6.67 21.10
N VAL A 15 21.18 -7.82 21.66
CA VAL A 15 21.40 -9.10 21.02
C VAL A 15 20.86 -8.90 19.61
N ALA A 16 21.76 -8.97 18.65
CA ALA A 16 21.43 -9.40 17.31
C ALA A 16 20.71 -10.74 17.45
N VAL A 17 19.40 -10.70 17.65
CA VAL A 17 18.55 -11.77 17.16
C VAL A 17 18.45 -11.44 15.69
N LEU A 18 19.43 -11.99 14.97
CA LEU A 18 19.30 -12.35 13.57
C LEU A 18 18.01 -13.17 13.45
N SER A 19 16.89 -12.47 13.24
CA SER A 19 15.80 -13.00 12.45
C SER A 19 16.00 -12.42 11.07
N SER A 20 16.96 -13.00 10.36
CA SER A 20 17.17 -12.80 8.94
C SER A 20 15.91 -13.23 8.21
N ALA A 21 15.03 -12.29 7.89
CA ALA A 21 14.26 -12.44 6.68
C ALA A 21 15.30 -12.60 5.55
N PRO A 22 15.28 -13.70 4.77
CA PRO A 22 16.28 -13.92 3.75
C PRO A 22 16.23 -12.76 2.75
N PRO A 23 17.35 -12.10 2.42
CA PRO A 23 17.34 -11.10 1.37
C PRO A 23 16.82 -11.76 0.08
N ALA A 24 15.95 -11.05 -0.63
CA ALA A 24 15.36 -11.48 -1.89
C ALA A 24 16.44 -12.11 -2.79
N SER A 25 16.19 -13.34 -3.21
CA SER A 25 17.08 -14.20 -4.00
C SER A 25 17.77 -13.42 -5.13
N ALA A 26 19.04 -13.11 -4.94
CA ALA A 26 19.88 -12.51 -5.97
C ALA A 26 20.05 -13.47 -7.16
N GLU A 27 19.98 -12.93 -8.38
CA GLU A 27 20.09 -13.72 -9.60
C GLU A 27 21.52 -14.27 -9.78
N THR A 28 21.63 -15.50 -10.28
CA THR A 28 22.93 -16.09 -10.66
C THR A 28 23.42 -15.45 -11.96
N VAL A 29 24.63 -14.90 -11.96
CA VAL A 29 25.21 -14.18 -13.10
C VAL A 29 26.27 -15.04 -13.78
N ARG A 30 26.39 -14.96 -15.12
CA ARG A 30 27.39 -15.68 -15.91
C ARG A 30 28.08 -14.74 -16.89
N GLY A 31 29.37 -14.95 -17.13
CA GLY A 31 30.09 -14.29 -18.22
C GLY A 31 31.30 -15.11 -18.69
N THR A 32 31.80 -14.76 -19.87
CA THR A 32 32.94 -15.46 -20.49
C THR A 32 34.20 -14.61 -20.36
N THR A 33 35.33 -15.23 -20.04
CA THR A 33 36.62 -14.56 -19.90
C THR A 33 37.10 -13.93 -21.20
N SER A 34 37.97 -12.92 -21.10
CA SER A 34 38.41 -12.09 -22.24
C SER A 34 39.04 -12.86 -23.41
N GLY A 35 39.66 -14.02 -23.17
CA GLY A 35 40.20 -14.89 -24.22
C GLY A 35 39.29 -16.07 -24.57
N GLY A 36 38.14 -16.19 -23.91
CA GLY A 36 37.14 -17.22 -24.18
C GLY A 36 37.47 -18.59 -23.60
N ALA A 37 38.50 -18.72 -22.77
CA ALA A 37 38.88 -20.01 -22.21
C ALA A 37 37.80 -20.60 -21.28
N LEU A 38 37.13 -19.76 -20.49
CA LEU A 38 36.16 -20.19 -19.47
C LEU A 38 34.94 -19.26 -19.37
N ASP A 39 33.81 -19.87 -19.06
CA ASP A 39 32.67 -19.18 -18.46
C ASP A 39 32.82 -19.17 -16.93
N VAL A 40 32.50 -18.05 -16.29
CA VAL A 40 32.43 -17.93 -14.84
C VAL A 40 30.98 -17.69 -14.45
N VAL A 41 30.47 -18.53 -13.55
CA VAL A 41 29.12 -18.42 -12.97
C VAL A 41 29.27 -17.98 -11.53
N VAL A 42 28.56 -16.93 -11.13
CA VAL A 42 28.50 -16.46 -9.74
C VAL A 42 27.08 -16.61 -9.20
N THR A 43 26.97 -17.30 -8.07
CA THR A 43 25.71 -17.50 -7.34
C THR A 43 25.83 -16.84 -5.97
N PRO A 44 25.12 -15.73 -5.71
CA PRO A 44 25.18 -15.08 -4.41
C PRO A 44 24.62 -15.96 -3.28
N GLY A 45 25.06 -15.71 -2.04
CA GLY A 45 24.62 -16.46 -0.86
C GLY A 45 24.83 -15.66 0.43
N GLU A 46 24.21 -16.14 1.52
CA GLU A 46 24.13 -15.39 2.80
C GLU A 46 25.49 -15.15 3.47
N THR A 47 26.44 -16.07 3.31
CA THR A 47 27.77 -16.00 3.96
C THR A 47 28.92 -15.79 2.98
N GLY A 48 28.60 -15.42 1.74
CA GLY A 48 29.54 -15.37 0.62
C GLY A 48 28.88 -15.80 -0.69
N PHE A 49 29.61 -15.73 -1.81
CA PHE A 49 29.10 -16.17 -3.10
C PHE A 49 29.80 -17.42 -3.60
N GLY A 50 29.05 -18.29 -4.27
CA GLY A 50 29.59 -19.40 -5.05
C GLY A 50 30.13 -18.90 -6.38
N MET A 51 31.28 -19.42 -6.79
CA MET A 51 31.87 -19.18 -8.11
C MET A 51 32.22 -20.52 -8.77
N GLU A 52 31.79 -20.71 -10.01
CA GLU A 52 32.01 -21.92 -10.78
C GLU A 52 32.61 -21.58 -12.15
N PHE A 53 33.75 -22.21 -12.47
CA PHE A 53 34.43 -22.12 -13.75
C PHE A 53 33.94 -23.24 -14.66
N VAL A 54 33.41 -22.89 -15.82
CA VAL A 54 32.78 -23.82 -16.76
C VAL A 54 33.49 -23.75 -18.10
N ASN A 55 33.81 -24.90 -18.68
CA ASN A 55 34.33 -24.96 -20.03
C ASN A 55 33.19 -24.64 -21.03
N PRO A 56 33.27 -23.56 -21.82
CA PRO A 56 32.14 -23.10 -22.65
C PRO A 56 31.81 -24.06 -23.80
N VAL A 57 32.75 -24.92 -24.21
CA VAL A 57 32.54 -25.91 -25.28
C VAL A 57 31.80 -27.15 -24.77
N THR A 58 32.18 -27.63 -23.59
CA THR A 58 31.64 -28.89 -23.04
C THR A 58 30.50 -28.70 -22.05
N GLY A 59 30.37 -27.51 -21.45
CA GLY A 59 29.42 -27.20 -20.38
C GLY A 59 29.79 -27.80 -19.02
N ASN A 60 30.93 -28.49 -18.91
CA ASN A 60 31.38 -29.11 -17.67
C ASN A 60 32.17 -28.13 -16.81
N THR A 61 32.11 -28.30 -15.48
CA THR A 61 32.98 -27.60 -14.54
C THR A 61 34.45 -27.89 -14.87
N GLN A 62 35.25 -26.83 -14.99
CA GLN A 62 36.67 -26.95 -15.27
C GLN A 62 37.42 -27.45 -14.03
N GLU A 63 38.33 -28.41 -14.21
CA GLU A 63 39.24 -28.83 -13.14
C GLU A 63 40.50 -27.97 -13.14
N HIS A 64 41.05 -27.73 -11.94
CA HIS A 64 42.33 -27.05 -11.73
C HIS A 64 42.43 -25.69 -12.42
N VAL A 65 41.79 -24.68 -11.83
CA VAL A 65 41.86 -23.29 -12.31
C VAL A 65 42.71 -22.46 -11.35
N ASP A 66 43.74 -21.78 -11.88
CA ASP A 66 44.54 -20.79 -11.16
C ASP A 66 43.91 -19.40 -11.35
N TYR A 67 43.43 -18.79 -10.27
CA TYR A 67 42.63 -17.57 -10.32
C TYR A 67 42.97 -16.57 -9.21
N THR A 68 42.61 -15.31 -9.45
CA THR A 68 42.43 -14.27 -8.43
C THR A 68 41.02 -13.72 -8.54
N VAL A 69 40.50 -13.19 -7.42
CA VAL A 69 39.20 -12.52 -7.39
C VAL A 69 39.25 -11.32 -6.47
N ALA A 70 38.62 -10.24 -6.90
CA ALA A 70 38.34 -9.05 -6.10
C ALA A 70 36.86 -8.66 -6.25
N VAL A 71 36.32 -7.99 -5.24
CA VAL A 71 34.99 -7.42 -5.25
C VAL A 71 35.11 -5.93 -4.97
N SER A 72 34.39 -5.12 -5.74
CA SER A 72 34.19 -3.71 -5.42
C SER A 72 32.70 -3.35 -5.38
N ASN A 73 32.37 -2.36 -4.57
CA ASN A 73 31.05 -1.74 -4.49
C ASN A 73 31.27 -0.22 -4.39
N GLY A 74 30.57 0.57 -5.22
CA GLY A 74 30.77 2.03 -5.26
C GLY A 74 32.18 2.48 -5.67
N GLY A 75 32.96 1.61 -6.33
CA GLY A 75 34.34 1.89 -6.74
C GLY A 75 35.42 1.62 -5.68
N GLU A 76 35.04 1.16 -4.48
CA GLU A 76 35.98 0.74 -3.43
C GLU A 76 36.03 -0.79 -3.31
N TYR A 77 37.22 -1.36 -3.10
CA TYR A 77 37.38 -2.81 -2.91
C TYR A 77 36.84 -3.24 -1.55
N THR A 78 35.80 -4.06 -1.56
CA THR A 78 35.22 -4.66 -0.35
C THR A 78 35.82 -6.02 -0.04
N PHE A 79 36.44 -6.68 -1.02
CA PHE A 79 37.13 -7.95 -0.85
C PHE A 79 38.24 -8.13 -1.89
N GLY A 80 39.34 -8.77 -1.49
CA GLY A 80 40.47 -9.08 -2.38
C GLY A 80 41.23 -7.83 -2.88
N PRO A 81 42.01 -7.97 -3.97
CA PRO A 81 42.26 -9.20 -4.72
C PRO A 81 42.93 -10.26 -3.85
N ILE A 82 42.42 -11.49 -3.89
CA ILE A 82 43.08 -12.59 -3.19
C ILE A 82 44.40 -12.97 -3.87
N PRO A 83 45.38 -13.54 -3.15
CA PRO A 83 46.56 -14.15 -3.78
C PRO A 83 46.15 -15.22 -4.79
N LEU A 84 47.03 -15.46 -5.78
CA LEU A 84 46.82 -16.52 -6.79
C LEU A 84 46.52 -17.85 -6.09
N THR A 85 45.33 -18.38 -6.36
CA THR A 85 44.76 -19.55 -5.70
C THR A 85 44.34 -20.57 -6.76
N HIS A 86 44.41 -21.86 -6.42
CA HIS A 86 44.02 -22.93 -7.33
C HIS A 86 42.83 -23.75 -6.79
N THR A 87 42.10 -24.38 -7.69
CA THR A 87 40.89 -25.17 -7.39
C THR A 87 41.06 -26.66 -7.69
N THR A 88 40.24 -27.55 -7.12
CA THR A 88 40.30 -29.03 -7.31
C THR A 88 38.97 -29.68 -6.87
N PRO A 89 37.78 -29.25 -7.34
CA PRO A 89 37.40 -28.81 -8.71
C PRO A 89 37.19 -27.30 -8.85
N GLY A 90 36.96 -26.78 -10.07
CA GLY A 90 36.71 -25.36 -10.39
C GLY A 90 35.41 -24.77 -9.85
N LYS A 91 35.01 -25.15 -8.65
CA LYS A 91 33.90 -24.60 -7.90
C LYS A 91 34.40 -24.20 -6.51
N VAL A 92 34.19 -22.96 -6.15
CA VAL A 92 34.67 -22.37 -4.89
C VAL A 92 33.59 -21.50 -4.25
N THR A 93 33.65 -21.35 -2.94
CA THR A 93 32.87 -20.36 -2.21
C THR A 93 33.81 -19.26 -1.77
N ILE A 94 33.52 -18.03 -2.19
CA ILE A 94 34.29 -16.85 -1.81
C ILE A 94 33.62 -16.25 -0.56
N PRO A 95 34.33 -16.11 0.57
CA PRO A 95 33.77 -15.60 1.82
C PRO A 95 33.71 -14.06 1.80
N ALA A 96 33.10 -13.51 0.75
CA ALA A 96 32.91 -12.09 0.55
C ALA A 96 31.41 -11.79 0.54
N ILE A 97 30.98 -10.98 1.51
CA ILE A 97 29.59 -10.50 1.56
C ILE A 97 29.47 -9.38 0.54
N LEU A 98 28.56 -9.55 -0.41
CA LEU A 98 28.20 -8.52 -1.36
C LEU A 98 27.30 -7.50 -0.65
N GLY A 99 27.57 -6.21 -0.86
CA GLY A 99 26.75 -5.14 -0.29
C GLY A 99 25.50 -4.88 -1.13
N ASP A 100 24.61 -4.02 -0.63
CA ASP A 100 23.46 -3.56 -1.43
C ASP A 100 23.94 -2.75 -2.65
N GLY A 101 23.15 -2.75 -3.72
CA GLY A 101 23.45 -2.11 -4.99
C GLY A 101 24.36 -2.94 -5.90
N ALA A 102 25.06 -2.25 -6.81
CA ALA A 102 25.88 -2.89 -7.84
C ALA A 102 27.26 -3.28 -7.29
N ASN A 103 27.53 -4.59 -7.26
CA ASN A 103 28.82 -5.15 -6.89
C ASN A 103 29.55 -5.63 -8.15
N GLN A 104 30.81 -5.21 -8.33
CA GLN A 104 31.65 -5.68 -9.42
C GLN A 104 32.58 -6.77 -8.92
N ILE A 105 32.46 -7.97 -9.49
CA ILE A 105 33.31 -9.12 -9.20
C ILE A 105 34.31 -9.27 -10.33
N MET A 106 35.56 -8.96 -10.03
CA MET A 106 36.68 -9.00 -10.97
C MET A 106 37.42 -10.31 -10.80
N VAL A 107 37.47 -11.11 -11.85
CA VAL A 107 38.14 -12.41 -11.88
C VAL A 107 39.28 -12.37 -12.89
N SER A 108 40.46 -12.84 -12.49
CA SER A 108 41.59 -13.09 -13.40
C SER A 108 41.97 -14.57 -13.33
N ILE A 109 42.28 -15.16 -14.48
CA ILE A 109 42.66 -16.57 -14.65
C ILE A 109 44.03 -16.62 -15.33
N SER A 110 44.94 -17.42 -14.77
CA SER A 110 46.32 -17.54 -15.27
C SER A 110 46.75 -18.98 -15.56
N GLY A 111 45.90 -19.97 -15.30
CA GLY A 111 46.21 -21.38 -15.55
C GLY A 111 44.99 -22.30 -15.49
N ILE A 112 45.02 -23.38 -16.28
CA ILE A 112 43.98 -24.43 -16.36
C ILE A 112 44.66 -25.81 -16.46
N LEU A 113 44.22 -26.81 -15.70
CA LEU A 113 44.78 -28.18 -15.73
C LEU A 113 46.31 -28.23 -15.57
N PHE A 114 46.86 -27.37 -14.70
CA PHE A 114 48.31 -27.21 -14.50
C PHE A 114 49.07 -26.66 -15.73
N ILE A 115 48.36 -26.15 -16.73
CA ILE A 115 48.91 -25.50 -17.92
C ILE A 115 48.71 -23.99 -17.76
N PRO A 116 49.79 -23.19 -17.72
CA PRO A 116 49.68 -21.74 -17.75
C PRO A 116 48.99 -21.28 -19.03
N ILE A 117 48.13 -20.27 -18.91
CA ILE A 117 47.52 -19.58 -20.05
C ILE A 117 47.92 -18.10 -20.02
N ASP A 118 47.76 -17.41 -21.15
CA ASP A 118 47.79 -15.95 -21.14
C ASP A 118 46.70 -15.44 -20.19
N GLU A 119 47.01 -14.43 -19.39
CA GLU A 119 46.08 -13.94 -18.37
C GLU A 119 44.76 -13.49 -19.00
N GLU A 120 43.66 -14.10 -18.57
CA GLU A 120 42.32 -13.73 -19.00
C GLU A 120 41.53 -13.13 -17.84
N THR A 121 40.72 -12.10 -18.13
CA THR A 121 39.96 -11.38 -17.11
C THR A 121 38.48 -11.31 -17.46
N LEU A 122 37.65 -11.10 -16.44
CA LEU A 122 36.22 -10.85 -16.54
C LEU A 122 35.79 -9.99 -15.36
N THR A 123 34.88 -9.04 -15.61
CA THR A 123 34.15 -8.34 -14.56
C THR A 123 32.67 -8.69 -14.67
N LEU A 124 32.10 -9.24 -13.61
CA LEU A 124 30.66 -9.51 -13.49
C LEU A 124 30.01 -8.49 -12.57
N GLU A 125 28.86 -7.97 -12.96
CA GLU A 125 28.05 -7.12 -12.09
C GLU A 125 26.95 -7.95 -11.43
N VAL A 126 26.93 -7.94 -10.10
CA VAL A 126 25.89 -8.56 -9.28
C VAL A 126 25.17 -7.47 -8.53
N VAL A 127 23.89 -7.29 -8.82
CA VAL A 127 23.04 -6.29 -8.17
C VAL A 127 22.26 -6.97 -7.04
N LEU A 128 22.51 -6.54 -5.79
CA LEU A 128 21.77 -6.99 -4.62
C LEU A 128 20.85 -5.88 -4.11
N GLY A 129 19.68 -6.24 -3.61
CA GLY A 129 18.86 -5.31 -2.84
C GLY A 129 18.24 -4.13 -3.61
N VAL A 130 18.12 -4.20 -4.94
CA VAL A 130 17.31 -3.21 -5.69
C VAL A 130 15.91 -3.79 -5.86
N GLN A 131 15.05 -3.60 -4.86
CA GLN A 131 13.63 -3.47 -5.18
C GLN A 131 13.49 -2.26 -6.10
N ALA A 132 12.62 -2.33 -7.12
CA ALA A 132 12.27 -1.14 -7.89
C ALA A 132 11.88 -0.06 -6.88
N GLU A 133 12.50 1.13 -6.95
CA GLU A 133 12.21 2.22 -6.02
C GLU A 133 10.70 2.39 -5.91
N ARG A 134 10.19 2.19 -4.70
CA ARG A 134 8.78 2.36 -4.41
C ARG A 134 8.43 3.83 -4.63
N SER A 135 7.70 4.10 -5.70
CA SER A 135 7.35 5.47 -6.07
C SER A 135 6.20 5.95 -5.19
N VAL A 136 6.48 6.90 -4.32
CA VAL A 136 5.47 7.51 -3.46
C VAL A 136 4.81 8.69 -4.20
N PRO A 137 3.47 8.76 -4.28
CA PRO A 137 2.81 9.90 -4.89
C PRO A 137 3.19 11.23 -4.23
N ALA A 138 3.36 12.27 -5.05
CA ALA A 138 3.83 13.59 -4.60
C ALA A 138 2.92 14.23 -3.54
N TRP A 139 1.63 13.92 -3.54
CA TRP A 139 0.70 14.44 -2.54
C TRP A 139 0.99 13.91 -1.13
N VAL A 140 1.45 12.65 -1.01
CA VAL A 140 1.80 12.07 0.30
C VAL A 140 3.01 12.77 0.90
N LYS A 141 4.02 13.07 0.08
CA LYS A 141 5.18 13.89 0.47
C LYS A 141 4.80 15.31 0.88
N THR A 142 3.85 15.89 0.15
CA THR A 142 3.36 17.24 0.44
C THR A 142 2.67 17.27 1.81
N ASN A 143 1.82 16.28 2.10
CA ASN A 143 1.17 16.14 3.40
C ASN A 143 2.18 15.91 4.53
N ALA A 144 3.23 15.12 4.31
CA ALA A 144 4.30 14.94 5.29
C ALA A 144 4.98 16.25 5.68
N GLY A 145 5.23 17.15 4.71
CA GLY A 145 5.76 18.48 4.97
C GLY A 145 4.80 19.33 5.82
N TRP A 146 3.53 19.40 5.43
CA TRP A 146 2.50 20.13 6.20
C TRP A 146 2.32 19.58 7.62
N TRP A 147 2.42 18.26 7.79
CA TRP A 147 2.32 17.62 9.09
C TRP A 147 3.53 17.93 9.99
N ALA A 148 4.74 17.91 9.42
CA ALA A 148 5.96 18.28 10.11
C ALA A 148 5.94 19.74 10.59
N GLU A 149 5.31 20.62 9.81
CA GLU A 149 5.10 22.05 10.16
C GLU A 149 3.90 22.29 11.10
N GLY A 150 3.12 21.25 11.42
CA GLY A 150 1.93 21.34 12.26
C GLY A 150 0.74 22.02 11.61
N GLN A 151 0.70 22.08 10.27
CA GLN A 151 -0.41 22.62 9.49
C GLN A 151 -1.57 21.62 9.37
N ILE A 152 -1.27 20.32 9.42
CA ILE A 152 -2.26 19.24 9.47
C ILE A 152 -2.01 18.34 10.69
N ASP A 153 -3.03 17.63 11.14
CA ASP A 153 -2.97 16.76 12.31
C ASP A 153 -2.46 15.35 11.99
N ASP A 154 -2.28 14.53 13.04
CA ASP A 154 -1.77 13.16 12.91
C ASP A 154 -2.72 12.28 12.08
N GLY A 155 -4.03 12.47 12.20
CA GLY A 155 -5.02 11.73 11.41
C GLY A 155 -4.88 12.02 9.91
N THR A 156 -4.79 13.28 9.54
CA THR A 156 -4.64 13.72 8.14
C THR A 156 -3.36 13.14 7.52
N PHE A 157 -2.25 13.08 8.27
CA PHE A 157 -1.02 12.45 7.79
C PHE A 157 -1.15 10.93 7.65
N LEU A 158 -1.82 10.26 8.61
CA LEU A 158 -2.04 8.82 8.58
C LEU A 158 -2.85 8.37 7.37
N THR A 159 -3.77 9.18 6.83
CA THR A 159 -4.48 8.87 5.58
C THR A 159 -3.52 8.65 4.39
N GLY A 160 -2.40 9.36 4.36
CA GLY A 160 -1.34 9.17 3.37
C GLY A 160 -0.63 7.82 3.53
N ILE A 161 -0.44 7.39 4.77
CA ILE A 161 0.18 6.09 5.09
C ILE A 161 -0.79 4.94 4.81
N GLU A 162 -2.09 5.12 5.10
CA GLU A 162 -3.18 4.20 4.77
C GLU A 162 -3.23 3.93 3.27
N TYR A 163 -3.19 4.99 2.46
CA TYR A 163 -3.11 4.88 1.01
C TYR A 163 -1.89 4.06 0.54
N LEU A 164 -0.72 4.31 1.12
CA LEU A 164 0.49 3.57 0.74
C LEU A 164 0.39 2.08 1.09
N ILE A 165 -0.28 1.75 2.20
CA ILE A 165 -0.57 0.36 2.57
C ILE A 165 -1.56 -0.26 1.57
N SER A 166 -2.62 0.47 1.20
CA SER A 166 -3.66 -0.06 0.32
C SER A 166 -3.19 -0.30 -1.11
N GLU A 167 -2.29 0.55 -1.62
CA GLU A 167 -1.65 0.36 -2.92
C GLU A 167 -0.53 -0.70 -2.90
N GLY A 168 -0.28 -1.34 -1.75
CA GLY A 168 0.78 -2.33 -1.58
C GLY A 168 2.20 -1.74 -1.67
N ILE A 169 2.33 -0.42 -1.49
CA ILE A 169 3.62 0.30 -1.46
C ILE A 169 4.30 0.07 -0.09
N ILE A 170 3.52 0.08 0.99
CA ILE A 170 3.94 -0.34 2.34
C ILE A 170 3.41 -1.75 2.59
N ALA A 171 4.31 -2.68 2.86
CA ALA A 171 3.94 -4.05 3.23
C ALA A 171 3.85 -4.16 4.76
N VAL A 172 2.64 -4.21 5.30
CA VAL A 172 2.42 -4.49 6.72
C VAL A 172 2.12 -5.97 6.88
N GLU A 173 3.02 -6.73 7.50
CA GLU A 173 2.64 -8.05 8.01
C GLU A 173 1.52 -7.83 9.02
N ALA A 174 0.38 -8.51 8.84
CA ALA A 174 -0.83 -8.33 9.62
C ALA A 174 -0.56 -8.46 11.13
N ALA A 175 -0.21 -7.35 11.77
CA ALA A 175 -0.07 -7.24 13.20
C ALA A 175 -1.48 -7.13 13.77
N SER A 176 -1.83 -8.14 14.55
CA SER A 176 -3.11 -8.31 15.23
C SER A 176 -3.55 -7.07 16.02
N GLY A 177 -4.82 -6.70 15.80
CA GLY A 177 -5.67 -5.77 16.54
C GLY A 177 -5.12 -5.16 17.83
N GLY A 178 -5.02 -3.83 17.82
CA GLY A 178 -4.97 -2.99 19.01
C GLY A 178 -5.85 -1.76 18.78
N GLU A 179 -6.70 -1.44 19.76
CA GLU A 179 -7.48 -0.20 19.77
C GLU A 179 -6.57 1.03 19.80
N SER A 180 -6.98 2.06 19.05
CA SER A 180 -6.27 3.32 18.85
C SER A 180 -6.23 4.18 20.13
N SER A 181 -5.04 4.47 20.66
CA SER A 181 -4.87 5.58 21.62
C SER A 181 -3.45 6.16 21.72
N GLY A 182 -2.63 6.13 20.67
CA GLY A 182 -1.25 6.63 20.72
C GLY A 182 -0.97 7.77 19.75
N SER A 183 -0.84 9.00 20.25
CA SER A 183 -0.29 10.13 19.49
C SER A 183 1.05 9.77 18.85
N ILE A 184 1.28 10.14 17.59
CA ILE A 184 2.52 9.78 16.89
C ILE A 184 3.70 10.46 17.61
N PRO A 185 4.78 9.72 17.96
CA PRO A 185 5.93 10.32 18.62
C PRO A 185 6.50 11.49 17.81
N GLY A 186 6.74 12.64 18.45
CA GLY A 186 7.14 13.87 17.75
C GLY A 186 8.45 13.78 16.96
N TRP A 187 9.31 12.80 17.24
CA TRP A 187 10.51 12.56 16.43
C TRP A 187 10.18 12.03 15.03
N VAL A 188 9.04 11.36 14.84
CA VAL A 188 8.57 10.89 13.52
C VAL A 188 8.23 12.07 12.61
N LYS A 189 7.69 13.16 13.18
CA LYS A 189 7.43 14.43 12.45
C LYS A 189 8.71 15.02 11.88
N THR A 190 9.81 14.94 12.61
CA THR A 190 11.12 15.43 12.15
C THR A 190 11.60 14.64 10.93
N THR A 191 11.47 13.31 10.96
CA THR A 191 11.85 12.45 9.83
C THR A 191 10.95 12.67 8.61
N ALA A 192 9.63 12.86 8.82
CA ALA A 192 8.70 13.19 7.75
C ALA A 192 9.00 14.54 7.08
N GLY A 193 9.46 15.54 7.84
CA GLY A 193 9.94 16.80 7.29
C GLY A 193 11.18 16.63 6.41
N TRP A 194 12.17 15.86 6.86
CA TRP A 194 13.36 15.56 6.06
C TRP A 194 13.03 14.78 4.78
N TRP A 195 12.05 13.88 4.84
CA TRP A 195 11.56 13.17 3.66
C TRP A 195 10.88 14.12 2.65
N ALA A 196 10.02 15.04 3.13
CA ALA A 196 9.38 16.04 2.28
C ALA A 196 10.38 17.00 1.61
N GLU A 197 11.50 17.30 2.28
CA GLU A 197 12.59 18.12 1.75
C GLU A 197 13.56 17.35 0.82
N GLY A 198 13.37 16.04 0.65
CA GLY A 198 14.24 15.17 -0.15
C GLY A 198 15.60 14.88 0.50
N LEU A 199 15.73 15.10 1.81
CA LEU A 199 16.92 14.76 2.60
C LEU A 199 16.92 13.28 3.04
N VAL A 200 15.76 12.63 2.98
CA VAL A 200 15.55 11.19 3.18
C VAL A 200 14.86 10.65 1.93
N SER A 201 15.28 9.48 1.45
CA SER A 201 14.67 8.84 0.26
C SER A 201 13.31 8.20 0.58
N ASP A 202 12.54 7.87 -0.46
CA ASP A 202 11.26 7.16 -0.31
C ASP A 202 11.46 5.83 0.39
N GLU A 203 12.45 5.07 -0.06
CA GLU A 203 12.76 3.76 0.48
C GLU A 203 13.15 3.82 1.97
N GLU A 204 14.00 4.77 2.37
CA GLU A 204 14.39 4.93 3.77
C GLU A 204 13.21 5.32 4.66
N PHE A 205 12.32 6.20 4.17
CA PHE A 205 11.15 6.63 4.91
C PHE A 205 10.10 5.51 5.04
N LEU A 206 9.81 4.79 3.95
CA LEU A 206 8.87 3.69 3.92
C LEU A 206 9.33 2.53 4.82
N ASN A 207 10.61 2.17 4.78
CA ASN A 207 11.17 1.13 5.67
C ASN A 207 11.07 1.53 7.15
N ALA A 208 11.30 2.81 7.47
CA ALA A 208 11.13 3.31 8.83
C ALA A 208 9.66 3.23 9.29
N LEU A 209 8.70 3.55 8.41
CA LEU A 209 7.28 3.43 8.69
C LEU A 209 6.85 1.97 8.87
N GLU A 210 7.23 1.07 7.97
CA GLU A 210 6.95 -0.37 8.08
C GLU A 210 7.42 -0.93 9.41
N TYR A 211 8.65 -0.58 9.82
CA TYR A 211 9.18 -0.97 11.11
C TYR A 211 8.34 -0.43 12.27
N LEU A 212 7.95 0.84 12.25
CA LEU A 212 7.18 1.47 13.33
C LEU A 212 5.76 0.90 13.44
N ILE A 213 5.14 0.58 12.31
CA ILE A 213 3.83 -0.07 12.25
C ILE A 213 3.95 -1.51 12.76
N GLY A 214 4.98 -2.25 12.33
CA GLY A 214 5.24 -3.62 12.81
C GLY A 214 5.55 -3.69 14.32
N GLN A 215 6.09 -2.62 14.91
CA GLN A 215 6.28 -2.51 16.36
C GLN A 215 5.05 -1.97 17.12
N GLY A 216 3.97 -1.62 16.43
CA GLY A 216 2.78 -0.99 17.03
C GLY A 216 3.04 0.41 17.60
N ALA A 217 4.15 1.05 17.23
CA ALA A 217 4.49 2.42 17.65
C ALA A 217 3.70 3.47 16.86
N ILE A 218 3.30 3.11 15.65
CA ILE A 218 2.30 3.81 14.84
C ILE A 218 1.17 2.80 14.62
N THR A 219 -0.02 3.12 15.13
CA THR A 219 -1.24 2.40 14.77
C THR A 219 -1.90 3.16 13.65
N VAL A 220 -1.97 2.55 12.48
CA VAL A 220 -2.77 3.05 11.38
C VAL A 220 -4.16 2.44 11.55
N ALA A 221 -5.24 3.21 11.39
CA ALA A 221 -6.56 2.57 11.30
C ALA A 221 -6.44 1.58 10.14
N ALA A 222 -6.90 0.34 10.32
CA ALA A 222 -6.91 -0.61 9.22
C ALA A 222 -7.59 0.10 8.04
N ALA A 223 -6.83 0.38 6.97
CA ALA A 223 -7.35 1.03 5.79
C ALA A 223 -8.66 0.30 5.45
N GLY A 224 -9.76 1.04 5.30
CA GLY A 224 -11.00 0.44 4.84
C GLY A 224 -10.69 -0.39 3.59
N PRO A 225 -11.37 -1.53 3.38
CA PRO A 225 -10.99 -2.43 2.30
C PRO A 225 -10.99 -1.65 0.98
N VAL A 226 -9.82 -1.51 0.34
CA VAL A 226 -9.76 -0.93 -1.01
C VAL A 226 -10.28 -1.97 -1.98
N LEU A 227 -11.47 -1.72 -2.52
CA LEU A 227 -12.16 -2.64 -3.42
C LEU A 227 -12.34 -1.97 -4.77
N GLY A 228 -11.82 -2.60 -5.82
CA GLY A 228 -11.92 -2.05 -7.18
C GLY A 228 -11.30 -0.67 -7.36
N GLY A 229 -10.27 -0.35 -6.56
CA GLY A 229 -9.61 0.96 -6.55
C GLY A 229 -10.33 2.03 -5.72
N VAL A 230 -11.40 1.69 -5.00
CA VAL A 230 -12.11 2.61 -4.11
C VAL A 230 -11.71 2.35 -2.66
N ASP A 231 -11.29 3.38 -1.94
CA ASP A 231 -11.08 3.29 -0.49
C ASP A 231 -12.40 3.50 0.26
N LEU A 232 -12.82 2.45 0.95
CA LEU A 232 -14.10 2.39 1.65
C LEU A 232 -14.03 2.89 3.10
N SER A 233 -12.91 3.45 3.55
CA SER A 233 -12.74 4.01 4.91
C SER A 233 -13.77 5.09 5.27
N HIS A 234 -14.26 5.82 4.26
CA HIS A 234 -15.21 6.92 4.39
C HIS A 234 -16.54 6.65 3.66
N ALA A 235 -16.71 5.45 3.12
CA ALA A 235 -17.98 4.97 2.60
C ALA A 235 -18.97 4.67 3.73
N SER A 236 -20.19 4.29 3.39
CA SER A 236 -21.12 3.67 4.35
C SER A 236 -20.57 2.35 4.90
N ALA A 237 -21.14 1.86 6.01
CA ALA A 237 -21.12 0.42 6.29
C ALA A 237 -21.73 -0.38 5.11
N PRO A 238 -21.34 -1.65 4.87
CA PRO A 238 -21.98 -2.47 3.84
C PRO A 238 -23.47 -2.71 4.16
N TYR A 239 -24.29 -2.77 3.11
CA TYR A 239 -25.63 -3.33 3.18
C TYR A 239 -25.67 -4.68 2.46
N GLY A 240 -25.99 -5.72 3.21
CA GLY A 240 -25.96 -7.10 2.74
C GLY A 240 -25.05 -7.98 3.60
N ASP A 241 -24.76 -9.18 3.10
CA ASP A 241 -23.84 -10.13 3.74
C ASP A 241 -22.38 -9.66 3.55
N ASP A 242 -21.60 -9.63 4.64
CA ASP A 242 -20.18 -9.27 4.61
C ASP A 242 -19.33 -10.25 3.80
N GLU A 243 -19.81 -11.47 3.59
CA GLU A 243 -19.14 -12.51 2.81
C GLU A 243 -19.67 -12.60 1.36
N ALA A 244 -20.53 -11.66 0.95
CA ALA A 244 -21.09 -11.66 -0.40
C ALA A 244 -19.99 -11.58 -1.48
N PRO A 245 -20.01 -12.45 -2.51
CA PRO A 245 -18.96 -12.50 -3.52
C PRO A 245 -18.94 -11.28 -4.44
N ILE A 246 -20.08 -10.58 -4.59
CA ILE A 246 -20.16 -9.32 -5.33
C ILE A 246 -20.21 -8.15 -4.36
N THR A 247 -19.40 -7.13 -4.61
CA THR A 247 -19.49 -5.83 -3.94
C THR A 247 -19.86 -4.75 -4.96
N ILE A 248 -20.94 -4.03 -4.70
CA ILE A 248 -21.39 -2.88 -5.50
C ILE A 248 -21.01 -1.62 -4.71
N ILE A 249 -20.33 -0.68 -5.33
CA ILE A 249 -19.98 0.60 -4.72
C ILE A 249 -20.69 1.68 -5.52
N GLU A 250 -21.72 2.28 -4.93
CA GLU A 250 -22.48 3.38 -5.52
C GLU A 250 -21.85 4.72 -5.14
N PHE A 251 -21.49 5.51 -6.16
CA PHE A 251 -21.18 6.92 -6.03
C PHE A 251 -22.43 7.75 -6.31
N GLY A 252 -22.98 8.41 -5.29
CA GLY A 252 -24.30 9.05 -5.37
C GLY A 252 -24.38 10.41 -4.68
N ASP A 253 -25.36 11.21 -5.07
CA ASP A 253 -25.69 12.48 -4.43
C ASP A 253 -27.17 12.44 -4.03
N TYR A 254 -27.51 12.85 -2.82
CA TYR A 254 -28.90 12.87 -2.36
C TYR A 254 -29.76 13.93 -3.06
N GLN A 255 -29.20 14.88 -3.80
CA GLN A 255 -29.92 15.82 -4.69
C GLN A 255 -30.02 15.36 -6.15
N CYS A 256 -29.39 14.24 -6.52
CA CYS A 256 -29.33 13.73 -7.87
C CYS A 256 -30.65 13.06 -8.29
N PRO A 257 -31.35 13.56 -9.33
CA PRO A 257 -32.59 12.96 -9.80
C PRO A 257 -32.38 11.57 -10.43
N ASN A 258 -31.23 11.35 -11.07
CA ASN A 258 -30.90 10.04 -11.66
C ASN A 258 -30.61 8.99 -10.57
N CYS A 259 -30.03 9.41 -9.45
CA CYS A 259 -29.72 8.55 -8.31
C CYS A 259 -31.01 8.14 -7.62
N LYS A 260 -31.92 9.09 -7.40
CA LYS A 260 -33.28 8.78 -6.97
C LYS A 260 -34.00 7.84 -7.94
N SER A 261 -33.92 8.09 -9.24
CA SER A 261 -34.54 7.21 -10.22
C SER A 261 -33.96 5.80 -10.16
N TRP A 262 -32.66 5.64 -9.96
CA TRP A 262 -32.02 4.33 -9.81
C TRP A 262 -32.45 3.65 -8.50
N PHE A 263 -32.46 4.39 -7.40
CA PHE A 263 -32.95 3.96 -6.08
C PHE A 263 -34.40 3.47 -6.14
N ASP A 264 -35.29 4.17 -6.86
CA ASP A 264 -36.71 3.83 -6.95
C ASP A 264 -36.98 2.65 -7.92
N SER A 265 -36.12 2.42 -8.93
CA SER A 265 -36.44 1.52 -10.06
C SER A 265 -35.50 0.34 -10.27
N THR A 266 -34.20 0.48 -10.01
CA THR A 266 -33.20 -0.58 -10.25
C THR A 266 -32.75 -1.22 -8.93
N ARG A 267 -32.49 -0.42 -7.88
CA ARG A 267 -32.04 -0.90 -6.57
C ARG A 267 -32.94 -2.01 -5.98
N PRO A 268 -34.29 -1.94 -6.02
CA PRO A 268 -35.13 -2.95 -5.39
C PRO A 268 -34.96 -4.34 -5.99
N ALA A 269 -34.72 -4.44 -7.30
CA ALA A 269 -34.48 -5.72 -7.97
C ALA A 269 -33.09 -6.29 -7.62
N ILE A 270 -32.06 -5.44 -7.55
CA ILE A 270 -30.73 -5.86 -7.08
C ILE A 270 -30.81 -6.36 -5.64
N GLN A 271 -31.55 -5.63 -4.80
CA GLN A 271 -31.74 -6.01 -3.42
C GLN A 271 -32.39 -7.40 -3.28
N SER A 272 -33.54 -7.61 -3.93
CA SER A 272 -34.27 -8.88 -3.80
C SER A 272 -33.56 -10.08 -4.39
N GLU A 273 -32.88 -9.91 -5.54
CA GLU A 273 -32.28 -11.04 -6.28
C GLU A 273 -30.85 -11.34 -5.81
N TYR A 274 -30.10 -10.33 -5.33
CA TYR A 274 -28.68 -10.48 -5.00
C TYR A 274 -28.33 -10.14 -3.54
N ILE A 275 -28.84 -9.06 -2.98
CA ILE A 275 -28.43 -8.66 -1.62
C ILE A 275 -29.09 -9.56 -0.56
N ASP A 276 -30.40 -9.73 -0.64
CA ASP A 276 -31.18 -10.56 0.28
C ASP A 276 -30.82 -12.06 0.18
N THR A 277 -30.20 -12.47 -0.93
CA THR A 277 -29.73 -13.85 -1.17
C THR A 277 -28.28 -14.07 -0.72
N GLY A 278 -27.59 -13.03 -0.23
CA GLY A 278 -26.18 -13.09 0.18
C GLY A 278 -25.20 -13.11 -1.00
N MET A 279 -25.66 -12.84 -2.21
CA MET A 279 -24.82 -12.84 -3.43
C MET A 279 -24.14 -11.51 -3.68
N ALA A 280 -24.71 -10.39 -3.21
CA ALA A 280 -24.10 -9.08 -3.28
C ALA A 280 -24.20 -8.32 -1.95
N ARG A 281 -23.27 -7.39 -1.76
CA ARG A 281 -23.38 -6.30 -0.79
C ARG A 281 -23.19 -4.96 -1.49
N ILE A 282 -23.72 -3.89 -0.92
CA ILE A 282 -23.57 -2.54 -1.46
C ILE A 282 -22.95 -1.58 -0.45
N TYR A 283 -22.08 -0.70 -0.94
CA TYR A 283 -21.55 0.47 -0.25
C TYR A 283 -22.05 1.73 -0.94
N PHE A 284 -22.26 2.80 -0.18
CA PHE A 284 -22.55 4.12 -0.71
C PHE A 284 -21.38 5.08 -0.41
N VAL A 285 -20.98 5.83 -1.43
CA VAL A 285 -19.95 6.88 -1.39
C VAL A 285 -20.61 8.16 -1.88
N ASP A 286 -20.72 9.17 -1.03
CA ASP A 286 -21.36 10.43 -1.42
C ASP A 286 -20.47 11.25 -2.35
N LEU A 287 -21.09 11.87 -3.36
CA LEU A 287 -20.51 12.88 -4.23
C LEU A 287 -21.36 14.13 -4.21
N ALA A 288 -21.32 14.83 -3.08
CA ALA A 288 -22.16 15.99 -2.80
C ALA A 288 -21.77 17.26 -3.59
N PHE A 289 -22.07 17.31 -4.90
CA PHE A 289 -21.69 18.41 -5.78
C PHE A 289 -22.85 19.08 -6.54
N ILE A 290 -24.08 18.57 -6.49
CA ILE A 290 -25.17 19.04 -7.35
C ILE A 290 -25.76 20.38 -6.90
N GLY A 291 -25.93 20.56 -5.60
CA GLY A 291 -26.62 21.74 -5.07
C GLY A 291 -26.33 22.01 -3.60
N PRO A 292 -26.90 23.10 -3.07
CA PRO A 292 -26.61 23.56 -1.71
C PRO A 292 -27.08 22.58 -0.62
N ASP A 293 -28.03 21.69 -0.91
CA ASP A 293 -28.54 20.71 0.06
C ASP A 293 -27.70 19.41 0.07
N SER A 294 -26.77 19.23 -0.88
CA SER A 294 -26.07 17.96 -1.10
C SER A 294 -25.15 17.63 0.07
N ALA A 295 -24.34 18.60 0.51
CA ALA A 295 -23.41 18.42 1.62
C ALA A 295 -24.15 18.19 2.96
N GLY A 296 -25.25 18.91 3.19
CA GLY A 296 -26.07 18.74 4.39
C GLY A 296 -26.73 17.37 4.44
N ALA A 297 -27.25 16.87 3.32
CA ALA A 297 -27.82 15.52 3.22
C ALA A 297 -26.76 14.42 3.43
N ALA A 298 -25.56 14.58 2.86
CA ALA A 298 -24.44 13.65 3.10
C ALA A 298 -24.04 13.63 4.58
N ALA A 299 -23.80 14.79 5.20
CA ALA A 299 -23.49 14.92 6.62
C ALA A 299 -24.54 14.26 7.52
N ALA A 300 -25.82 14.42 7.19
CA ALA A 300 -26.91 13.80 7.93
C ALA A 300 -26.88 12.27 7.91
N SER A 301 -26.44 11.64 6.82
CA SER A 301 -26.25 10.19 6.76
C SER A 301 -25.15 9.71 7.71
N TYR A 302 -24.07 10.48 7.90
CA TYR A 302 -23.01 10.16 8.86
C TYR A 302 -23.51 10.26 10.30
N CYS A 303 -24.37 11.25 10.58
CA CYS A 303 -24.95 11.40 11.91
C CYS A 303 -25.95 10.30 12.26
N ALA A 304 -26.59 9.68 11.26
CA ALA A 304 -27.36 8.46 11.46
C ALA A 304 -26.45 7.23 11.68
N GLU A 305 -25.28 7.20 11.03
CA GLU A 305 -24.25 6.17 11.23
C GLU A 305 -23.74 6.11 12.67
N GLU A 306 -23.50 7.27 13.31
CA GLU A 306 -23.10 7.34 14.73
C GLU A 306 -24.11 6.66 15.67
N GLN A 307 -25.34 6.44 15.20
CA GLN A 307 -26.43 5.77 15.91
C GLN A 307 -26.81 4.42 15.29
N GLY A 308 -26.03 3.92 14.32
CA GLY A 308 -26.20 2.60 13.70
C GLY A 308 -27.35 2.50 12.70
N MET A 309 -27.84 3.62 12.13
CA MET A 309 -28.99 3.64 11.20
C MET A 309 -28.66 4.33 9.86
N TYR A 310 -27.46 4.08 9.32
CA TYR A 310 -27.04 4.71 8.07
C TYR A 310 -28.01 4.40 6.92
N TRP A 311 -28.34 3.13 6.69
CA TRP A 311 -29.11 2.70 5.52
C TRP A 311 -30.60 3.05 5.61
N GLU A 312 -31.17 3.03 6.81
CA GLU A 312 -32.53 3.51 7.04
C GLU A 312 -32.63 5.02 6.76
N TYR A 313 -31.62 5.78 7.17
CA TYR A 313 -31.58 7.22 6.93
C TYR A 313 -31.27 7.55 5.46
N HIS A 314 -30.41 6.77 4.81
CA HIS A 314 -30.16 6.83 3.36
C HIS A 314 -31.47 6.66 2.57
N ASP A 315 -32.28 5.65 2.93
CA ASP A 315 -33.58 5.42 2.31
C ASP A 315 -34.55 6.59 2.57
N GLU A 316 -34.57 7.13 3.79
CA GLU A 316 -35.40 8.28 4.16
C GLU A 316 -35.02 9.54 3.36
N LEU A 317 -33.73 9.78 3.12
CA LEU A 317 -33.25 10.89 2.28
C LEU A 317 -33.74 10.76 0.84
N TYR A 318 -33.60 9.59 0.20
CA TYR A 318 -34.09 9.39 -1.16
C TYR A 318 -35.62 9.34 -1.26
N GLY A 319 -36.30 8.87 -0.20
CA GLY A 319 -37.76 8.91 -0.07
C GLY A 319 -38.32 10.33 -0.02
N ASN A 320 -37.58 11.26 0.60
CA ASN A 320 -37.98 12.66 0.77
C ASN A 320 -37.24 13.65 -0.14
N GLN A 321 -36.44 13.18 -1.10
CA GLN A 321 -35.68 14.04 -2.02
C GLN A 321 -36.61 15.07 -2.68
N GLY A 322 -36.34 16.35 -2.44
CA GLY A 322 -36.98 17.47 -3.10
C GLY A 322 -36.26 17.88 -4.38
N SER A 323 -36.79 18.89 -5.06
CA SER A 323 -36.12 19.48 -6.22
C SER A 323 -34.78 20.12 -5.83
N ILE A 324 -33.83 20.15 -6.76
CA ILE A 324 -32.55 20.85 -6.57
C ILE A 324 -32.81 22.31 -6.16
N GLN A 325 -32.08 22.80 -5.15
CA GLN A 325 -32.22 24.15 -4.56
C GLN A 325 -33.57 24.46 -3.89
N SER A 326 -34.40 23.45 -3.59
CA SER A 326 -35.67 23.68 -2.89
C SER A 326 -35.52 23.89 -1.38
N GLY A 327 -34.35 23.62 -0.79
CA GLY A 327 -34.15 23.65 0.66
C GLY A 327 -34.75 22.43 1.37
N TRP A 328 -35.03 21.35 0.63
CA TRP A 328 -35.67 20.15 1.19
C TRP A 328 -34.82 19.48 2.27
N ALA A 329 -33.49 19.59 2.17
CA ALA A 329 -32.53 19.06 3.14
C ALA A 329 -31.98 20.15 4.09
N SER A 330 -32.85 21.08 4.53
CA SER A 330 -32.50 21.98 5.64
C SER A 330 -32.24 21.20 6.93
N ASP A 331 -31.38 21.71 7.82
CA ASP A 331 -31.07 21.08 9.12
C ASP A 331 -32.33 20.69 9.90
N ALA A 332 -33.36 21.55 9.87
CA ALA A 332 -34.64 21.27 10.52
C ALA A 332 -35.33 20.04 9.93
N ASN A 333 -35.36 19.91 8.60
CA ASN A 333 -35.96 18.74 7.94
C ASN A 333 -35.12 17.47 8.19
N LEU A 334 -33.79 17.58 8.12
CA LEU A 334 -32.88 16.46 8.39
C LEU A 334 -33.07 15.92 9.82
N VAL A 335 -33.17 16.79 10.81
CA VAL A 335 -33.50 16.39 12.19
C VAL A 335 -34.91 15.78 12.27
N GLN A 336 -35.90 16.26 11.51
CA GLN A 336 -37.23 15.66 11.50
C GLN A 336 -37.25 14.27 10.87
N PHE A 337 -36.47 14.04 9.81
CA PHE A 337 -36.28 12.70 9.22
C PHE A 337 -35.69 11.74 10.26
N ALA A 338 -34.68 12.19 11.00
CA ALA A 338 -34.07 11.40 12.07
C ALA A 338 -35.08 11.01 13.15
N VAL A 339 -35.89 11.99 13.61
CA VAL A 339 -36.98 11.75 14.56
C VAL A 339 -38.01 10.75 14.02
N GLY A 340 -38.34 10.81 12.73
CA GLY A 340 -39.25 9.88 12.07
C GLY A 340 -38.78 8.42 12.13
N LEU A 341 -37.46 8.20 12.11
CA LEU A 341 -36.82 6.89 12.24
C LEU A 341 -36.56 6.47 13.70
N GLY A 342 -36.86 7.34 14.67
CA GLY A 342 -36.64 7.07 16.09
C GLY A 342 -35.20 7.31 16.57
N LEU A 343 -34.38 8.02 15.78
CA LEU A 343 -33.05 8.46 16.20
C LEU A 343 -33.12 9.52 17.30
N ASP A 344 -32.09 9.58 18.14
CA ASP A 344 -31.98 10.62 19.17
C ASP A 344 -31.69 11.97 18.52
N SER A 345 -32.67 12.87 18.57
CA SER A 345 -32.59 14.17 17.91
C SER A 345 -31.53 15.10 18.49
N GLU A 346 -31.20 14.95 19.79
CA GLU A 346 -30.19 15.79 20.43
C GLU A 346 -28.78 15.40 19.95
N SER A 347 -28.46 14.11 20.01
CA SER A 347 -27.19 13.57 19.50
C SER A 347 -27.05 13.79 18.01
N PHE A 348 -28.12 13.57 17.23
CA PHE A 348 -28.14 13.81 15.79
C PHE A 348 -27.88 15.28 15.47
N GLY A 349 -28.59 16.21 16.11
CA GLY A 349 -28.41 17.65 15.90
C GLY A 349 -27.02 18.13 16.29
N ALA A 350 -26.46 17.59 17.38
CA ALA A 350 -25.09 17.87 17.81
C ALA A 350 -24.04 17.38 16.79
N CYS A 351 -24.25 16.21 16.19
CA CYS A 351 -23.41 15.71 15.11
C CYS A 351 -23.54 16.58 13.85
N LEU A 352 -24.77 16.94 13.45
CA LEU A 352 -25.01 17.70 12.22
C LEU A 352 -24.37 19.10 12.27
N ALA A 353 -24.20 19.66 13.47
CA ALA A 353 -23.53 20.94 13.69
C ALA A 353 -21.99 20.88 13.58
N ARG A 354 -21.39 19.68 13.48
CA ARG A 354 -19.94 19.52 13.28
C ARG A 354 -19.56 19.78 11.82
N ASP A 355 -18.26 19.98 11.58
CA ASP A 355 -17.72 20.05 10.23
C ASP A 355 -17.52 18.62 9.67
N HIS A 356 -18.12 18.36 8.52
CA HIS A 356 -18.04 17.09 7.79
C HIS A 356 -17.32 17.23 6.44
N SER A 357 -16.70 18.39 6.20
CA SER A 357 -16.06 18.72 4.93
C SER A 357 -14.90 17.79 4.59
N GLU A 358 -14.21 17.22 5.58
CA GLU A 358 -13.14 16.25 5.39
C GLU A 358 -13.65 14.99 4.66
N ARG A 359 -14.64 14.29 5.22
CA ARG A 359 -15.25 13.07 4.64
C ARG A 359 -15.81 13.32 3.25
N ILE A 360 -16.54 14.42 3.07
CA ILE A 360 -17.14 14.80 1.77
C ILE A 360 -16.03 15.06 0.73
N SER A 361 -14.98 15.78 1.14
CA SER A 361 -13.87 16.11 0.24
C SER A 361 -13.04 14.89 -0.10
N PHE A 362 -12.83 13.98 0.86
CA PHE A 362 -12.19 12.69 0.65
C PHE A 362 -12.93 11.89 -0.42
N ASN A 363 -14.23 11.63 -0.24
CA ASN A 363 -15.05 10.87 -1.19
C ASN A 363 -15.08 11.53 -2.58
N SER A 364 -15.13 12.87 -2.64
CA SER A 364 -15.08 13.63 -3.89
C SER A 364 -13.73 13.52 -4.62
N LEU A 365 -12.61 13.51 -3.90
CA LEU A 365 -11.27 13.36 -4.47
C LEU A 365 -11.04 11.94 -5.01
N GLN A 366 -11.51 10.95 -4.27
CA GLN A 366 -11.43 9.54 -4.65
C GLN A 366 -12.15 9.29 -5.99
N ALA A 367 -13.39 9.76 -6.11
CA ALA A 367 -14.14 9.66 -7.36
C ALA A 367 -13.44 10.36 -8.53
N GLN A 368 -12.88 11.56 -8.32
CA GLN A 368 -12.11 12.26 -9.36
C GLN A 368 -10.89 11.45 -9.83
N ASN A 369 -10.15 10.85 -8.90
CA ASN A 369 -8.98 10.02 -9.23
C ASN A 369 -9.37 8.76 -10.02
N LEU A 370 -10.57 8.23 -9.80
CA LEU A 370 -11.14 7.11 -10.55
C LEU A 370 -11.80 7.52 -11.87
N GLY A 371 -11.81 8.82 -12.20
CA GLY A 371 -12.49 9.35 -13.38
C GLY A 371 -14.02 9.32 -13.27
N VAL A 372 -14.57 9.16 -12.07
CA VAL A 372 -16.00 9.25 -11.77
C VAL A 372 -16.38 10.73 -11.68
N ASP A 373 -17.02 11.24 -12.73
CA ASP A 373 -17.39 12.65 -12.89
C ASP A 373 -18.91 12.91 -12.81
N ARG A 374 -19.70 11.88 -12.46
CA ARG A 374 -21.17 11.93 -12.49
C ARG A 374 -21.81 11.00 -11.47
N THR A 375 -23.05 11.30 -11.14
CA THR A 375 -23.90 10.49 -10.27
C THR A 375 -25.19 10.03 -10.98
N PRO A 376 -25.68 8.80 -10.72
CA PRO A 376 -24.96 7.76 -10.00
C PRO A 376 -23.88 7.14 -10.90
N SER A 377 -22.80 6.66 -10.30
CA SER A 377 -21.81 5.78 -10.96
C SER A 377 -21.52 4.61 -10.04
N PHE A 378 -21.14 3.47 -10.60
CA PHE A 378 -20.98 2.25 -9.83
C PHE A 378 -19.67 1.56 -10.18
N VAL A 379 -18.97 1.08 -9.15
CA VAL A 379 -17.87 0.13 -9.27
C VAL A 379 -18.36 -1.21 -8.74
N VAL A 380 -18.39 -2.24 -9.58
CA VAL A 380 -18.83 -3.59 -9.24
C VAL A 380 -17.61 -4.50 -9.20
N VAL A 381 -17.35 -5.09 -8.05
CA VAL A 381 -16.19 -5.94 -7.79
C VAL A 381 -16.66 -7.36 -7.55
N GLY A 382 -15.99 -8.33 -8.18
CA GLY A 382 -16.25 -9.74 -7.97
C GLY A 382 -15.05 -10.63 -8.31
N PRO A 383 -15.19 -11.96 -8.21
CA PRO A 383 -14.09 -12.90 -8.45
C PRO A 383 -13.45 -12.78 -9.84
N GLY A 384 -14.24 -12.39 -10.85
CA GLY A 384 -13.81 -12.19 -12.23
C GLY A 384 -13.15 -10.83 -12.53
N GLY A 385 -13.08 -9.92 -11.56
CA GLY A 385 -12.46 -8.60 -11.73
C GLY A 385 -13.34 -7.43 -11.27
N VAL A 386 -13.24 -6.33 -12.00
CA VAL A 386 -13.91 -5.06 -11.67
C VAL A 386 -14.60 -4.52 -12.92
N GLU A 387 -15.85 -4.11 -12.79
CA GLU A 387 -16.60 -3.41 -13.83
C GLU A 387 -17.08 -2.04 -13.34
N THR A 388 -17.11 -1.05 -14.24
CA THR A 388 -17.66 0.28 -13.97
C THR A 388 -18.94 0.49 -14.77
N ILE A 389 -20.01 0.89 -14.08
CA ILE A 389 -21.31 1.20 -14.70
C ILE A 389 -21.60 2.68 -14.47
N LEU A 390 -21.85 3.42 -15.55
CA LEU A 390 -22.07 4.86 -15.49
C LEU A 390 -23.54 5.23 -15.69
N GLY A 391 -24.07 6.06 -14.78
CA GLY A 391 -25.41 6.59 -14.83
C GLY A 391 -26.49 5.62 -14.33
N ASN A 392 -27.73 6.10 -14.33
CA ASN A 392 -28.91 5.31 -14.00
C ASN A 392 -29.20 4.26 -15.10
N GLN A 393 -28.52 3.12 -15.02
CA GLN A 393 -28.72 1.98 -15.91
C GLN A 393 -29.83 1.05 -15.38
N PRO A 394 -30.55 0.33 -16.27
CA PRO A 394 -31.56 -0.63 -15.85
C PRO A 394 -30.92 -1.87 -15.21
N TYR A 395 -31.70 -2.57 -14.37
CA TYR A 395 -31.31 -3.81 -13.71
C TYR A 395 -30.56 -4.81 -14.59
N ALA A 396 -30.99 -5.02 -15.84
CA ALA A 396 -30.36 -5.96 -16.76
C ALA A 396 -28.86 -5.68 -17.03
N VAL A 397 -28.42 -4.42 -16.93
CA VAL A 397 -26.99 -4.07 -17.07
C VAL A 397 -26.21 -4.53 -15.84
N PHE A 398 -26.76 -4.31 -14.64
CA PHE A 398 -26.16 -4.77 -13.39
C PHE A 398 -26.14 -6.29 -13.30
N GLU A 399 -27.24 -6.95 -13.66
CA GLU A 399 -27.35 -8.40 -13.69
C GLU A 399 -26.28 -9.01 -14.61
N ALA A 400 -26.12 -8.48 -15.83
CA ALA A 400 -25.10 -8.95 -16.76
C ALA A 400 -23.67 -8.77 -16.22
N ALA A 401 -23.37 -7.61 -15.63
CA ALA A 401 -22.07 -7.33 -15.01
C ALA A 401 -21.77 -8.29 -13.85
N MET A 402 -22.71 -8.43 -12.91
CA MET A 402 -22.56 -9.31 -11.75
C MET A 402 -22.42 -10.79 -12.16
N GLN A 403 -23.19 -11.26 -13.14
CA GLN A 403 -23.06 -12.61 -13.66
C GLN A 403 -21.71 -12.84 -14.34
N GLY A 404 -21.24 -11.87 -15.14
CA GLY A 404 -19.91 -11.94 -15.77
C GLY A 404 -18.77 -12.03 -14.75
N LEU A 405 -18.90 -11.35 -13.61
CA LEU A 405 -17.93 -11.37 -12.52
C LEU A 405 -17.98 -12.64 -11.66
N LEU A 406 -19.10 -13.37 -11.64
CA LEU A 406 -19.24 -14.62 -10.87
C LEU A 406 -18.69 -15.86 -11.61
N GLY A 407 -18.59 -15.80 -12.94
CA GLY A 407 -18.07 -16.90 -13.78
C GLY A 407 -19.15 -17.75 -14.43
#